data_AF-A0A3A9K378-F1
#
_entry.id   AF-A0A3A9K378-F1
#
_cell.length_a   1.000
_cell.length_b   1.000
_cell.length_c   1.000
_cell.angle_alpha   90.00
_cell.angle_beta   90.00
_cell.angle_gamma   90.00
#
_symmetry.space_group_name_H-M   'P 1'
#
loop_
_entity.id
_entity.type
_entity.pdbx_description
1 polymer ?
#
loop_
_entity_poly.entity_id
_entity_poly.type
_entity_poly.pdbx_seq_one_letter_code
_entity_poly.pdbx_strand_id
1 'polypeptide(L)'
;MFKKMIISMMIMSICLTGGLFFLLEHSEGVISDLQNNKVNGDLVKSFENKDYFYHLSEEEINEAIDRGTNSLELIENYLLPSQSQENNADVAFAYIETPYLTVMKESRAVFDHYGRKPVAEEMTERISDSYLPIHVRFSENKGLEYHVSFLQKDEEIEPITTEIQGSGMMETIFIHTDDLDFASSATVRVEQEMNPGNEVEFEINFNNFIPK
;
A
#
# COMPACT_ATOMS: atom_id res chain seq x y z
N MET A 1 32.66 -44.59 -32.91
CA MET A 1 31.93 -43.31 -33.12
C MET A 1 30.88 -43.06 -32.05
N PHE A 2 30.03 -44.05 -31.71
CA PHE A 2 28.98 -43.94 -30.70
C PHE A 2 29.44 -43.39 -29.32
N LYS A 3 30.59 -43.85 -28.81
CA LYS A 3 31.16 -43.36 -27.54
C LYS A 3 31.49 -41.86 -27.55
N LYS A 4 31.96 -41.31 -28.68
CA LYS A 4 32.25 -39.87 -28.81
C LYS A 4 30.97 -39.03 -28.86
N MET A 5 29.88 -39.62 -29.38
CA MET A 5 28.58 -38.97 -29.49
C MET A 5 27.90 -38.82 -28.12
N ILE A 6 27.98 -39.87 -27.28
CA ILE A 6 27.42 -39.85 -25.92
C ILE A 6 28.13 -38.82 -25.03
N ILE A 7 29.46 -38.75 -25.12
CA ILE A 7 30.25 -37.79 -24.34
C ILE A 7 29.90 -36.34 -24.73
N SER A 8 29.72 -36.07 -26.04
CA SER A 8 29.30 -34.76 -26.53
C SER A 8 27.90 -34.36 -26.03
N MET A 9 26.95 -35.31 -26.03
CA MET A 9 25.59 -35.07 -25.51
C MET A 9 25.57 -34.78 -24.00
N MET A 10 26.38 -35.49 -23.20
CA MET A 10 26.46 -35.23 -21.76
C MET A 10 27.03 -33.83 -21.47
N ILE A 11 28.10 -33.43 -22.16
CA ILE A 11 28.72 -32.11 -21.96
C ILE A 11 27.74 -31.00 -22.35
N MET A 12 27.05 -31.14 -23.49
CA MET A 12 26.08 -30.13 -23.94
C MET A 12 24.88 -30.03 -23.00
N SER A 13 24.41 -31.16 -22.45
CA SER A 13 23.30 -31.18 -21.48
C SER A 13 23.69 -30.51 -20.16
N ILE A 14 24.92 -30.71 -19.68
CA ILE A 14 25.45 -30.04 -18.48
C ILE A 14 25.59 -28.53 -18.72
N CYS A 15 26.09 -28.11 -19.89
CA CYS A 15 26.18 -26.68 -20.22
C CYS A 15 24.80 -26.02 -20.32
N LEU A 16 23.81 -26.72 -20.89
CA LEU A 16 22.44 -26.21 -20.99
C LEU A 16 21.78 -26.11 -19.63
N THR A 17 21.86 -27.14 -18.79
CA THR A 17 21.28 -27.10 -17.44
C THR A 17 22.00 -26.11 -16.54
N GLY A 18 23.33 -26.07 -16.56
CA GLY A 18 24.13 -25.09 -15.80
C GLY A 18 23.88 -23.64 -16.25
N GLY A 19 23.74 -23.40 -17.56
CA GLY A 19 23.38 -22.09 -18.08
C GLY A 19 21.97 -21.65 -17.68
N LEU A 20 21.01 -22.59 -17.62
CA LEU A 20 19.64 -22.32 -17.19
C LEU A 20 19.58 -22.01 -15.69
N PHE A 21 20.33 -22.73 -14.85
CA PHE A 21 20.45 -22.41 -13.42
C PHE A 21 21.16 -21.07 -13.17
N PHE A 22 22.21 -20.75 -13.93
CA PHE A 22 22.88 -19.45 -13.83
C PHE A 22 21.95 -18.29 -14.23
N LEU A 23 21.11 -18.48 -15.26
CA LEU A 23 20.10 -17.50 -15.64
C LEU A 23 18.99 -17.37 -14.58
N LEU A 24 18.60 -18.46 -13.92
CA LEU A 24 17.61 -18.43 -12.85
C LEU A 24 18.14 -17.72 -11.59
N GLU A 25 19.38 -18.00 -11.16
CA GLU A 25 20.01 -17.29 -10.04
C GLU A 25 20.19 -15.77 -10.33
N HIS A 26 20.44 -15.38 -11.58
CA HIS A 26 20.45 -13.95 -11.97
C HIS A 26 19.06 -13.35 -12.15
N SER A 27 18.01 -14.15 -12.34
CA SER A 27 16.64 -13.66 -12.50
C SER A 27 15.95 -13.36 -11.18
N GLU A 28 16.30 -14.08 -10.10
CA GLU A 28 15.74 -13.85 -8.76
C GLU A 28 16.26 -12.56 -8.11
N GLY A 29 17.37 -11.99 -8.60
CA GLY A 29 17.92 -10.71 -8.11
C GLY A 29 17.49 -9.46 -8.87
N VAL A 30 16.98 -9.57 -10.11
CA VAL A 30 16.74 -8.40 -10.99
C VAL A 30 15.25 -8.02 -11.09
N ILE A 31 14.33 -8.93 -10.78
CA ILE A 31 12.89 -8.61 -10.81
C ILE A 31 12.44 -7.88 -9.52
N SER A 32 13.15 -8.08 -8.39
CA SER A 32 12.83 -7.38 -7.13
C SER A 32 13.34 -5.93 -7.10
N ASP A 33 14.44 -5.62 -7.79
CA ASP A 33 15.05 -4.27 -7.75
C ASP A 33 14.54 -3.32 -8.84
N LEU A 34 13.86 -3.82 -9.89
CA LEU A 34 13.31 -2.98 -10.96
C LEU A 34 11.92 -2.39 -10.66
N GLN A 35 11.30 -2.72 -9.52
CA GLN A 35 10.11 -2.02 -9.01
C GLN A 35 10.44 -0.85 -8.06
N ASN A 36 11.71 -0.64 -7.72
CA ASN A 36 12.16 0.39 -6.79
C ASN A 36 12.62 1.70 -7.45
N ASN A 37 12.29 1.94 -8.73
CA ASN A 37 12.39 3.28 -9.30
C ASN A 37 11.20 4.14 -8.84
N LYS A 38 11.16 4.43 -7.53
CA LYS A 38 10.45 5.59 -7.02
C LYS A 38 11.49 6.64 -6.67
N VAL A 39 11.25 7.83 -7.18
CA VAL A 39 11.85 9.06 -6.65
C VAL A 39 11.29 9.20 -5.23
N ASN A 40 11.91 8.49 -4.28
CA ASN A 40 11.56 8.60 -2.87
C ASN A 40 12.09 9.95 -2.37
N GLY A 41 11.20 10.92 -2.21
CA GLY A 41 11.32 11.74 -1.01
C GLY A 41 11.18 10.78 0.15
N ASP A 42 12.24 10.56 0.93
CA ASP A 42 12.23 9.57 2.01
C ASP A 42 11.06 9.88 2.95
N LEU A 43 10.03 9.02 2.93
CA LEU A 43 8.93 9.08 3.87
C LEU A 43 9.51 8.84 5.26
N VAL A 44 9.60 9.91 6.06
CA VAL A 44 10.11 9.84 7.42
C VAL A 44 9.07 9.10 8.27
N LYS A 45 9.48 7.97 8.83
CA LYS A 45 8.70 7.25 9.83
C LYS A 45 9.09 7.77 11.21
N SER A 46 8.26 8.63 11.76
CA SER A 46 8.31 9.08 13.15
C SER A 46 6.95 8.88 13.78
N PHE A 47 6.89 8.51 15.06
CA PHE A 47 5.64 8.44 15.80
C PHE A 47 5.85 9.00 17.20
N GLU A 48 6.23 10.28 17.25
CA GLU A 48 6.62 10.99 18.46
C GLU A 48 5.62 12.11 18.82
N ASN A 49 4.82 12.57 17.85
CA ASN A 49 3.83 13.63 18.03
C ASN A 49 2.58 13.11 18.75
N LYS A 50 2.52 13.36 20.06
CA LYS A 50 1.37 13.00 20.92
C LYS A 50 0.09 13.77 20.63
N ASP A 51 0.19 14.89 19.91
CA ASP A 51 -0.96 15.72 19.53
C ASP A 51 -1.52 15.31 18.15
N TYR A 52 -0.91 14.34 17.48
CA TYR A 52 -1.43 13.82 16.21
C TYR A 52 -2.82 13.21 16.39
N PHE A 53 -3.73 13.52 15.46
CA PHE A 53 -5.14 13.13 15.51
C PHE A 53 -5.37 11.62 15.64
N TYR A 54 -4.50 10.81 15.03
CA TYR A 54 -4.54 9.35 15.13
C TYR A 54 -3.40 8.77 15.98
N HIS A 55 -2.83 9.56 16.90
CA HIS A 55 -1.84 9.06 17.85
C HIS A 55 -2.40 7.89 18.66
N LEU A 56 -1.57 6.89 18.95
CA LEU A 56 -1.94 5.68 19.67
C LEU A 56 -1.15 5.57 20.98
N SER A 57 -1.84 5.21 22.05
CA SER A 57 -1.22 4.71 23.28
C SER A 57 -0.63 3.30 23.09
N GLU A 58 0.25 2.89 24.00
CA GLU A 58 0.81 1.53 23.99
C GLU A 58 -0.30 0.47 24.15
N GLU A 59 -1.33 0.77 24.94
CA GLU A 59 -2.51 -0.09 25.09
C GLU A 59 -3.28 -0.26 23.77
N GLU A 60 -3.52 0.83 23.03
CA GLU A 60 -4.19 0.79 21.71
C GLU A 60 -3.36 0.06 20.66
N ILE A 61 -2.02 0.21 20.70
CA ILE A 61 -1.11 -0.54 19.83
C ILE A 61 -1.22 -2.04 20.13
N ASN A 62 -1.20 -2.44 21.42
CA ASN A 62 -1.36 -3.83 21.81
C ASN A 62 -2.73 -4.40 21.39
N GLU A 63 -3.79 -3.59 21.50
CA GLU A 63 -5.11 -3.97 21.01
C GLU A 63 -5.12 -4.18 19.49
N ALA A 64 -4.52 -3.27 18.73
CA ALA A 64 -4.40 -3.39 17.28
C ALA A 64 -3.58 -4.63 16.88
N ILE A 65 -2.51 -4.97 17.62
CA ILE A 65 -1.74 -6.21 17.45
C ILE A 65 -2.65 -7.42 17.66
N ASP A 66 -3.40 -7.45 18.75
CA ASP A 66 -4.31 -8.55 19.05
C ASP A 66 -5.41 -8.68 18.00
N ARG A 67 -5.99 -7.59 17.50
CA ARG A 67 -6.97 -7.64 16.42
C ARG A 67 -6.35 -8.11 15.11
N GLY A 68 -5.20 -7.56 14.72
CA GLY A 68 -4.50 -7.92 13.49
C GLY A 68 -4.08 -9.39 13.42
N THR A 69 -3.70 -9.97 14.56
CA THR A 69 -3.30 -11.39 14.63
C THR A 69 -4.48 -12.37 14.70
N ASN A 70 -5.66 -11.93 15.12
CA ASN A 70 -6.85 -12.78 15.28
C ASN A 70 -7.93 -12.58 14.19
N SER A 71 -7.91 -11.47 13.45
CA SER A 71 -8.89 -11.17 12.40
C SER A 71 -8.34 -11.42 11.00
N LEU A 72 -9.23 -11.80 10.08
CA LEU A 72 -8.98 -11.82 8.63
C LEU A 72 -9.51 -10.55 7.94
N GLU A 73 -10.49 -9.90 8.56
CA GLU A 73 -11.11 -8.65 8.13
C GLU A 73 -10.35 -7.51 8.79
N LEU A 74 -9.54 -6.78 8.00
CA LEU A 74 -8.70 -5.69 8.48
C LEU A 74 -9.16 -4.32 7.98
N ILE A 75 -9.60 -4.22 6.73
CA ILE A 75 -9.80 -2.93 6.04
C ILE A 75 -11.26 -2.47 6.00
N GLU A 76 -12.21 -3.32 6.37
CA GLU A 76 -13.65 -3.12 6.18
C GLU A 76 -14.16 -1.86 6.88
N ASN A 77 -13.63 -1.56 8.06
CA ASN A 77 -13.96 -0.37 8.84
C ASN A 77 -13.24 0.91 8.37
N TYR A 78 -12.35 0.78 7.37
CA TYR A 78 -11.53 1.85 6.84
C TYR A 78 -11.86 2.20 5.38
N LEU A 79 -12.81 1.47 4.77
CA LEU A 79 -13.32 1.76 3.44
C LEU A 79 -13.96 3.14 3.40
N LEU A 80 -13.63 3.92 2.37
CA LEU A 80 -14.22 5.23 2.15
C LEU A 80 -15.55 5.09 1.41
N PRO A 81 -16.62 5.78 1.86
CA PRO A 81 -17.88 5.81 1.14
C PRO A 81 -17.74 6.54 -0.20
N SER A 82 -18.18 5.90 -1.28
CA SER A 82 -18.29 6.53 -2.61
C SER A 82 -19.53 7.42 -2.68
N GLN A 83 -19.40 8.61 -3.26
CA GLN A 83 -20.51 9.53 -3.51
C GLN A 83 -21.17 9.30 -4.88
N SER A 84 -20.51 8.62 -5.82
CA SER A 84 -21.07 8.33 -7.14
C SER A 84 -22.10 7.18 -7.09
N GLN A 85 -23.31 7.43 -7.61
CA GLN A 85 -24.33 6.39 -7.79
C GLN A 85 -24.06 5.48 -8.99
N GLU A 86 -23.23 5.92 -9.93
CA GLU A 86 -22.80 5.10 -11.06
C GLU A 86 -21.62 4.22 -10.63
N ASN A 87 -21.79 2.91 -10.78
CA ASN A 87 -20.69 1.95 -10.65
C ASN A 87 -19.66 2.25 -11.75
N ASN A 88 -18.67 3.11 -11.46
CA ASN A 88 -17.47 3.14 -12.27
C ASN A 88 -16.77 1.79 -12.07
N ALA A 89 -16.88 0.91 -13.07
CA ALA A 89 -16.40 -0.47 -13.00
C ALA A 89 -14.89 -0.58 -12.75
N ASP A 90 -14.16 0.52 -12.94
CA ASP A 90 -12.71 0.55 -12.94
C ASP A 90 -12.12 0.87 -11.56
N VAL A 91 -12.88 1.49 -10.67
CA VAL A 91 -12.46 1.75 -9.28
C VAL A 91 -13.23 0.81 -8.35
N ALA A 92 -12.51 -0.09 -7.70
CA ALA A 92 -13.11 -1.11 -6.84
C ALA A 92 -13.51 -0.54 -5.47
N PHE A 93 -12.58 0.16 -4.81
CA PHE A 93 -12.79 0.84 -3.53
C PHE A 93 -11.61 1.74 -3.19
N ALA A 94 -11.80 2.66 -2.24
CA ALA A 94 -10.73 3.40 -1.60
C ALA A 94 -10.77 3.17 -0.08
N TYR A 95 -9.62 3.30 0.59
CA TYR A 95 -9.54 3.22 2.06
C TYR A 95 -8.45 4.13 2.62
N ILE A 96 -8.66 4.59 3.84
CA ILE A 96 -7.70 5.38 4.62
C ILE A 96 -6.86 4.43 5.51
N GLU A 97 -5.54 4.59 5.51
CA GLU A 97 -4.67 3.80 6.37
C GLU A 97 -4.23 4.63 7.58
N THR A 98 -4.98 4.54 8.68
CA THR A 98 -4.57 5.12 9.95
C THR A 98 -3.45 4.29 10.60
N PRO A 99 -2.69 4.86 11.55
CA PRO A 99 -1.71 4.10 12.33
C PRO A 99 -2.28 2.80 12.91
N TYR A 100 -3.53 2.80 13.38
CA TYR A 100 -4.17 1.60 13.93
C TYR A 100 -4.31 0.51 12.86
N LEU A 101 -4.74 0.86 11.65
CA LEU A 101 -4.82 -0.08 10.53
C LEU A 101 -3.43 -0.60 10.13
N THR A 102 -2.41 0.27 10.10
CA THR A 102 -1.04 -0.15 9.82
C THR A 102 -0.55 -1.17 10.86
N VAL A 103 -0.76 -0.92 12.17
CA VAL A 103 -0.41 -1.90 13.22
C VAL A 103 -1.13 -3.23 13.00
N MET A 104 -2.42 -3.20 12.66
CA MET A 104 -3.18 -4.43 12.36
C MET A 104 -2.59 -5.19 11.16
N LYS A 105 -2.33 -4.52 10.04
CA LYS A 105 -1.77 -5.11 8.81
C LYS A 105 -0.37 -5.68 9.03
N GLU A 106 0.51 -4.92 9.67
CA GLU A 106 1.88 -5.32 9.96
C GLU A 106 1.92 -6.49 10.95
N SER A 107 1.08 -6.46 11.98
CA SER A 107 0.97 -7.56 12.94
C SER A 107 0.47 -8.85 12.31
N ARG A 108 -0.51 -8.73 11.41
CA ARG A 108 -0.98 -9.86 10.60
C ARG A 108 0.15 -10.43 9.76
N ALA A 109 0.90 -9.59 9.05
CA ALA A 109 2.03 -10.01 8.22
C ALA A 109 3.11 -10.74 9.04
N VAL A 110 3.45 -10.22 10.22
CA VAL A 110 4.40 -10.87 11.14
C VAL A 110 3.87 -12.23 11.61
N PHE A 111 2.59 -12.32 11.95
CA PHE A 111 1.98 -13.57 12.40
C PHE A 111 1.93 -14.61 11.28
N ASP A 112 1.49 -14.23 10.08
CA ASP A 112 1.39 -15.14 8.93
C ASP A 112 2.79 -15.64 8.50
N HIS A 113 3.82 -14.80 8.59
CA HIS A 113 5.18 -15.16 8.15
C HIS A 113 6.00 -15.90 9.22
N TYR A 114 5.89 -15.49 10.49
CA TYR A 114 6.76 -15.99 11.58
C TYR A 114 6.01 -16.79 12.66
N GLY A 115 4.68 -16.82 12.66
CA GLY A 115 3.87 -17.52 13.66
C GLY A 115 3.95 -16.93 15.07
N ARG A 116 4.34 -15.65 15.21
CA ARG A 116 4.44 -14.94 16.49
C ARG A 116 3.63 -13.64 16.48
N LYS A 117 3.28 -13.16 17.67
CA LYS A 117 2.79 -11.78 17.83
C LYS A 117 3.99 -10.81 17.92
N PRO A 118 3.97 -9.67 17.23
CA PRO A 118 4.93 -8.60 17.48
C PRO A 118 4.69 -7.93 18.84
N VAL A 119 5.67 -7.15 19.28
CA VAL A 119 5.56 -6.28 20.47
C VAL A 119 5.27 -4.84 20.04
N ALA A 120 4.72 -4.02 20.93
CA ALA A 120 4.33 -2.63 20.63
C ALA A 120 5.49 -1.77 20.11
N GLU A 121 6.69 -1.94 20.66
CA GLU A 121 7.91 -1.24 20.20
C GLU A 121 8.21 -1.52 18.71
N GLU A 122 8.14 -2.79 18.29
CA GLU A 122 8.35 -3.21 16.90
C GLU A 122 7.31 -2.59 15.94
N MET A 123 6.08 -2.36 16.42
CA MET A 123 5.01 -1.76 15.63
C MET A 123 5.09 -0.23 15.59
N THR A 124 5.60 0.38 16.66
CA THR A 124 5.80 1.84 16.75
C THR A 124 6.79 2.32 15.68
N GLU A 125 7.82 1.52 15.37
CA GLU A 125 8.78 1.81 14.30
C GLU A 125 8.19 1.73 12.88
N ARG A 126 6.98 1.17 12.72
CA ARG A 126 6.34 0.96 11.41
C ARG A 126 5.28 1.99 11.05
N ILE A 127 4.77 2.72 12.04
CA ILE A 127 3.74 3.76 11.87
C ILE A 127 4.37 5.15 11.73
N SER A 128 3.59 6.11 11.23
CA SER A 128 4.01 7.50 11.07
C SER A 128 2.94 8.48 11.52
N ASP A 129 3.38 9.60 12.08
CA ASP A 129 2.59 10.78 12.43
C ASP A 129 2.75 11.93 11.42
N SER A 130 3.66 11.78 10.45
CA SER A 130 4.02 12.83 9.50
C SER A 130 3.22 12.77 8.19
N TYR A 131 2.59 11.63 7.90
CA TYR A 131 1.79 11.47 6.70
C TYR A 131 0.60 10.52 6.92
N LEU A 132 -0.42 10.68 6.07
CA LEU A 132 -1.61 9.85 6.02
C LEU A 132 -1.71 9.18 4.65
N PRO A 133 -1.54 7.84 4.56
CA PRO A 133 -1.73 7.11 3.31
C PRO A 133 -3.21 6.93 2.98
N ILE A 134 -3.56 7.21 1.73
CA ILE A 134 -4.86 6.87 1.16
C ILE A 134 -4.66 5.94 -0.02
N HIS A 135 -5.40 4.85 -0.04
CA HIS A 135 -5.26 3.81 -1.05
C HIS A 135 -6.50 3.76 -1.94
N VAL A 136 -6.27 3.71 -3.24
CA VAL A 136 -7.30 3.51 -4.26
C VAL A 136 -7.03 2.20 -4.98
N ARG A 137 -8.00 1.29 -4.98
CA ARG A 137 -7.93 0.00 -5.64
C ARG A 137 -8.67 0.06 -6.97
N PHE A 138 -8.01 -0.36 -8.03
CA PHE A 138 -8.57 -0.43 -9.38
C PHE A 138 -8.90 -1.87 -9.78
N SER A 139 -9.92 -2.01 -10.61
CA SER A 139 -10.20 -3.23 -11.37
C SER A 139 -9.19 -3.36 -12.52
N GLU A 140 -8.76 -4.60 -12.83
CA GLU A 140 -8.01 -4.94 -14.04
C GLU A 140 -6.76 -4.09 -14.35
N ASN A 141 -6.04 -3.62 -13.33
CA ASN A 141 -4.78 -2.84 -13.44
C ASN A 141 -4.93 -1.44 -14.05
N LYS A 142 -6.13 -0.86 -14.00
CA LYS A 142 -6.42 0.40 -14.69
C LYS A 142 -5.87 1.67 -14.05
N GLY A 143 -5.22 1.59 -12.88
CA GLY A 143 -4.74 2.78 -12.15
C GLY A 143 -3.79 3.68 -12.94
N LEU A 144 -3.15 3.19 -14.01
CA LEU A 144 -2.30 4.01 -14.89
C LEU A 144 -3.08 4.95 -15.82
N GLU A 145 -4.40 4.81 -15.92
CA GLU A 145 -5.29 5.64 -16.75
C GLU A 145 -6.03 6.71 -15.94
N TYR A 146 -5.81 6.72 -14.63
CA TYR A 146 -6.51 7.57 -13.68
C TYR A 146 -5.54 8.48 -12.95
N HIS A 147 -6.05 9.64 -12.56
CA HIS A 147 -5.40 10.58 -11.67
C HIS A 147 -6.15 10.59 -10.34
N VAL A 148 -5.42 10.42 -9.24
CA VAL A 148 -5.97 10.49 -7.88
C VAL A 148 -5.55 11.80 -7.24
N SER A 149 -6.53 12.62 -6.85
CA SER A 149 -6.32 13.89 -6.15
C SER A 149 -7.02 13.90 -4.78
N PHE A 150 -6.47 14.70 -3.87
CA PHE A 150 -7.01 14.88 -2.52
C PHE A 150 -7.50 16.32 -2.36
N LEU A 151 -8.77 16.49 -2.06
CA LEU A 151 -9.41 17.79 -1.92
C LEU A 151 -9.88 18.02 -0.48
N GLN A 152 -9.64 19.20 0.04
CA GLN A 152 -10.19 19.65 1.31
C GLN A 152 -10.59 21.13 1.22
N LYS A 153 -11.82 21.45 1.62
CA LYS A 153 -12.39 22.82 1.52
C LYS A 153 -12.29 23.41 0.10
N ASP A 154 -12.55 22.59 -0.91
CA ASP A 154 -12.45 22.94 -2.34
C ASP A 154 -11.02 23.28 -2.82
N GLU A 155 -9.99 23.00 -2.02
CA GLU A 155 -8.59 23.15 -2.38
C GLU A 155 -7.94 21.76 -2.54
N GLU A 156 -7.12 21.60 -3.57
CA GLU A 156 -6.33 20.39 -3.78
C GLU A 156 -5.07 20.43 -2.90
N ILE A 157 -4.85 19.37 -2.12
CA ILE A 157 -3.66 19.18 -1.30
C ILE A 157 -2.71 18.25 -2.05
N GLU A 158 -1.53 18.77 -2.38
CA GLU A 158 -0.50 18.03 -3.09
C GLU A 158 0.07 16.88 -2.22
N PRO A 159 0.13 15.64 -2.73
CA PRO A 159 0.75 14.55 -2.00
C PRO A 159 2.27 14.71 -1.91
N ILE A 160 2.86 14.25 -0.81
CA ILE A 160 4.33 14.15 -0.66
C ILE A 160 4.91 13.24 -1.74
N THR A 161 4.23 12.11 -1.97
CA THR A 161 4.56 11.13 -3.00
C THR A 161 3.32 10.31 -3.34
N THR A 162 3.37 9.70 -4.53
CA THR A 162 2.35 8.79 -5.03
C THR A 162 3.00 7.49 -5.44
N GLU A 163 2.35 6.39 -5.07
CA GLU A 163 2.86 5.05 -5.25
C GLU A 163 1.88 4.18 -6.02
N ILE A 164 2.32 3.67 -7.17
CA ILE A 164 1.54 2.71 -7.95
C ILE A 164 2.09 1.31 -7.72
N GLN A 165 1.22 0.38 -7.30
CA GLN A 165 1.56 -1.00 -6.98
C GLN A 165 0.83 -1.99 -7.89
N GLY A 166 1.44 -3.17 -8.05
CA GLY A 166 0.83 -4.27 -8.79
C GLY A 166 0.49 -3.93 -10.24
N SER A 167 1.37 -3.19 -10.93
CA SER A 167 1.17 -2.78 -12.34
C SER A 167 -0.08 -1.92 -12.58
N GLY A 168 -0.50 -1.11 -11.61
CA GLY A 168 -1.70 -0.26 -11.72
C GLY A 168 -2.94 -0.82 -11.02
N MET A 169 -2.81 -1.88 -10.23
CA MET A 169 -3.94 -2.38 -9.45
C MET A 169 -4.27 -1.51 -8.23
N MET A 170 -3.29 -0.78 -7.72
CA MET A 170 -3.46 0.06 -6.55
C MET A 170 -2.60 1.30 -6.69
N GLU A 171 -3.16 2.44 -6.30
CA GLU A 171 -2.45 3.69 -6.13
C GLU A 171 -2.56 4.12 -4.67
N THR A 172 -1.46 4.61 -4.11
CA THR A 172 -1.41 5.14 -2.75
C THR A 172 -0.85 6.55 -2.79
N ILE A 173 -1.62 7.52 -2.31
CA ILE A 173 -1.15 8.90 -2.12
C ILE A 173 -0.79 9.10 -0.65
N PHE A 174 0.29 9.82 -0.39
CA PHE A 174 0.78 10.13 0.95
C PHE A 174 0.63 11.61 1.23
N ILE A 175 -0.35 11.98 2.06
CA ILE A 175 -0.63 13.39 2.38
C ILE A 175 0.10 13.80 3.65
N HIS A 176 0.77 14.95 3.68
CA HIS A 176 1.41 15.45 4.88
C HIS A 176 0.36 15.81 5.95
N THR A 177 0.56 15.38 7.19
CA THR A 177 -0.45 15.59 8.24
C THR A 177 -0.61 17.06 8.64
N ASP A 178 0.45 17.85 8.55
CA ASP A 178 0.39 19.32 8.79
C ASP A 178 -0.47 20.08 7.78
N ASP A 179 -0.70 19.52 6.58
CA ASP A 179 -1.54 20.13 5.55
C ASP A 179 -3.03 19.79 5.73
N LEU A 180 -3.35 18.89 6.67
CA LEU A 180 -4.71 18.40 6.91
C LEU A 180 -5.40 19.16 8.05
N ASP A 181 -6.62 19.63 7.78
CA ASP A 181 -7.56 20.01 8.82
C ASP A 181 -8.48 18.84 9.18
N PHE A 182 -8.13 18.09 10.23
CA PHE A 182 -8.92 16.95 10.71
C PHE A 182 -10.32 17.32 11.22
N ALA A 183 -10.61 18.61 11.46
CA ALA A 183 -11.94 19.05 11.84
C ALA A 183 -12.91 19.18 10.65
N SER A 184 -12.38 19.22 9.43
CA SER A 184 -13.15 19.34 8.18
C SER A 184 -13.15 18.01 7.41
N SER A 185 -14.20 17.74 6.64
CA SER A 185 -14.19 16.60 5.71
C SER A 185 -13.21 16.82 4.57
N ALA A 186 -12.75 15.74 3.97
CA ALA A 186 -11.97 15.74 2.74
C ALA A 186 -12.61 14.82 1.70
N THR A 187 -12.17 14.93 0.45
CA THR A 187 -12.63 14.13 -0.67
C THR A 187 -11.43 13.59 -1.43
N VAL A 188 -11.44 12.30 -1.75
CA VAL A 188 -10.52 11.71 -2.72
C VAL A 188 -11.24 11.65 -4.04
N ARG A 189 -10.72 12.32 -5.06
CA ARG A 189 -11.25 12.27 -6.42
C ARG A 189 -10.37 11.39 -7.27
N VAL A 190 -11.00 10.52 -8.06
CA VAL A 190 -10.34 9.63 -9.01
C VAL A 190 -10.91 9.94 -10.38
N GLU A 191 -10.11 10.57 -11.24
CA GLU A 191 -10.54 11.08 -12.54
C GLU A 191 -9.79 10.37 -13.67
N GLN A 192 -10.49 9.97 -14.73
CA GLN A 192 -9.84 9.35 -15.89
C GLN A 192 -9.18 10.41 -16.79
N GLU A 193 -7.86 10.32 -17.03
CA GLU A 193 -7.12 11.37 -17.76
C GLU A 193 -7.66 11.64 -19.18
N MET A 194 -8.05 10.57 -19.87
CA MET A 194 -8.54 10.64 -21.26
C MET A 194 -10.03 10.99 -21.35
N ASN A 195 -10.76 10.95 -20.23
CA ASN A 195 -12.17 11.28 -20.15
C ASN A 195 -12.53 11.88 -18.77
N PRO A 196 -12.23 13.17 -18.55
CA PRO A 196 -12.54 13.91 -17.32
C PRO A 196 -13.98 13.78 -16.80
N GLY A 197 -14.95 13.45 -17.67
CA GLY A 197 -16.33 13.23 -17.25
C GLY A 197 -16.57 11.90 -16.51
N ASN A 198 -15.55 11.05 -16.39
CA ASN A 198 -15.60 9.79 -15.66
C ASN A 198 -14.79 9.92 -14.36
N GLU A 199 -15.46 10.41 -13.31
CA GLU A 199 -14.86 10.59 -11.99
C GLU A 199 -15.61 9.81 -10.90
N VAL A 200 -14.87 9.44 -9.87
CA VAL A 200 -15.41 8.88 -8.63
C VAL A 200 -14.88 9.68 -7.46
N GLU A 201 -15.77 10.08 -6.56
CA GLU A 201 -15.41 10.80 -5.35
C GLU A 201 -15.68 9.93 -4.12
N PHE A 202 -14.72 9.93 -3.19
CA PHE A 202 -14.83 9.25 -1.90
C PHE A 202 -14.74 10.26 -0.77
N GLU A 203 -15.72 10.25 0.13
CA GLU A 203 -15.75 11.20 1.25
C GLU A 203 -14.96 10.66 2.45
N ILE A 204 -14.13 11.53 3.05
CA ILE A 204 -13.40 11.25 4.27
C ILE A 204 -13.93 12.15 5.39
N ASN A 205 -14.54 11.52 6.38
CA ASN A 205 -14.76 12.13 7.68
C ASN A 205 -13.80 11.49 8.68
N PHE A 206 -12.73 12.20 9.04
CA PHE A 206 -11.62 11.68 9.85
C PHE A 206 -12.09 11.11 11.21
N ASN A 207 -13.14 11.68 11.80
CA ASN A 207 -13.68 11.20 13.09
C ASN A 207 -14.23 9.76 13.02
N ASN A 208 -14.57 9.26 11.83
CA ASN A 208 -15.06 7.89 11.67
C ASN A 208 -13.96 6.82 11.86
N PHE A 209 -12.68 7.23 11.83
CA PHE A 209 -11.53 6.33 11.82
C PHE A 209 -10.66 6.43 13.08
N ILE A 210 -11.14 7.13 14.11
CA ILE A 210 -10.49 7.14 15.43
C ILE A 210 -10.66 5.75 16.08
N PRO A 211 -9.60 5.17 16.68
CA PRO A 211 -9.71 3.95 17.48
C PRO A 211 -10.81 4.08 18.55
N LYS A 212 -11.60 3.02 18.75
CA LYS A 212 -12.70 2.97 19.73
C LYS A 212 -12.46 1.91 20.77
#